data_AF-A0A7C6FHI9-F1
#
_entry.id   AF-A0A7C6FHI9-F1
#
_cell.length_a   1.000
_cell.length_b   1.000
_cell.length_c   1.000
_cell.angle_alpha   90.00
_cell.angle_beta   90.00
_cell.angle_gamma   90.00
#
_symmetry.space_group_name_H-M   'P 1'
#
loop_
_entity.id
_entity.type
_entity.pdbx_description
1 polymer ?
#
loop_
_entity_poly.entity_id
_entity_poly.type
_entity_poly.pdbx_seq_one_letter_code
_entity_poly.pdbx_strand_id
1 'polypeptide(L)'
;MKTFKKGVIPLLILALLLPHFASAKQAVTITQLREQAEHWQQTYQAHGREIKVDITPHVPATDAVPILACRLMNPQPLPDPEGIYTIYQREKDYILALEADGEAVTGKRGYVYQTARYSHFEYDKRFLPASPLTLREMEQLMLSALKRAGLDASKVYTPLLYSLSEAVYKNKDGSQDKEPGMINLEYYQAIRGIPLVGDFYKAYGSKIPRDFYVPFPTLNAYIQSDSKYSIGYHSVLEDIEELAADVPLVDFDTIKQAVEAEIMAGRLRQVFA
;
A
#
# COMPACT_ATOMS: atom_id res chain seq x y z
N MET A 1 12.78 73.55 18.42
CA MET A 1 12.92 72.16 17.91
C MET A 1 12.41 71.20 18.97
N LYS A 2 11.56 70.26 18.59
CA LYS A 2 10.71 69.42 19.44
C LYS A 2 11.50 68.41 20.29
N THR A 3 11.04 68.20 21.52
CA THR A 3 11.50 67.19 22.48
C THR A 3 11.04 65.79 22.06
N PHE A 4 11.98 64.87 21.82
CA PHE A 4 11.68 63.45 21.60
C PHE A 4 11.72 62.70 22.94
N LYS A 5 10.57 62.16 23.35
CA LYS A 5 10.39 61.32 24.53
C LYS A 5 11.19 60.02 24.37
N LYS A 6 12.22 59.83 25.20
CA LYS A 6 12.93 58.56 25.39
C LYS A 6 12.09 57.66 26.29
N GLY A 7 11.27 56.78 25.71
CA GLY A 7 10.44 55.88 26.52
C GLY A 7 9.79 54.70 25.83
N VAL A 8 10.09 54.42 24.56
CA VAL A 8 9.38 53.37 23.78
C VAL A 8 10.26 52.16 23.45
N ILE A 9 11.58 52.24 23.67
CA ILE A 9 12.51 51.19 23.24
C ILE A 9 12.54 49.94 24.15
N PRO A 10 12.36 49.98 25.49
CA PRO A 10 12.49 48.75 26.28
C PRO A 10 11.27 47.82 26.19
N LEU A 11 10.11 48.30 25.71
CA LEU A 11 8.89 47.49 25.59
C LEU A 11 8.90 46.58 24.34
N LEU A 12 9.58 46.99 23.27
CA LEU A 12 9.63 46.23 22.02
C LEU A 12 10.60 45.04 22.08
N ILE A 13 11.67 45.15 22.87
CA ILE A 13 12.65 44.06 23.06
C ILE A 13 12.07 42.97 23.99
N LEU A 14 11.23 43.35 24.96
CA LEU A 14 10.56 42.39 25.84
C LEU A 14 9.46 41.58 25.11
N ALA A 15 8.82 42.16 24.09
CA ALA A 15 7.85 41.45 23.24
C ALA A 15 8.50 40.43 22.28
N LEU A 16 9.78 40.63 21.92
CA LEU A 16 10.57 39.70 21.10
C LEU A 16 11.13 38.51 21.90
N LEU A 17 11.10 38.58 23.23
CA LEU A 17 11.55 37.52 24.15
C LEU A 17 10.40 36.65 24.66
N LEU A 18 9.16 36.95 24.29
CA LEU A 18 8.08 35.99 24.48
C LEU A 18 8.37 34.82 23.54
N PRO A 19 8.59 33.58 24.07
CA PRO A 19 8.61 32.41 23.22
C PRO A 19 7.30 32.45 22.46
N HIS A 20 7.40 32.61 21.14
CA HIS A 20 6.28 32.33 20.28
C HIS A 20 6.03 30.86 20.50
N PHE A 21 5.09 30.53 21.38
CA PHE A 21 4.37 29.28 21.34
C PHE A 21 3.59 29.30 20.01
N ALA A 22 4.32 29.22 18.89
CA ALA A 22 3.84 28.43 17.78
C ALA A 22 3.51 27.11 18.45
N SER A 23 2.22 26.81 18.55
CA SER A 23 1.74 25.55 19.08
C SER A 23 2.44 24.48 18.26
N ALA A 24 3.54 23.95 18.78
CA ALA A 24 4.22 22.83 18.17
C ALA A 24 3.18 21.74 18.26
N LYS A 25 2.51 21.44 17.14
CA LYS A 25 1.65 20.27 17.04
C LYS A 25 2.43 19.13 17.66
N GLN A 26 1.86 18.49 18.68
CA GLN A 26 2.60 17.52 19.47
C GLN A 26 3.06 16.42 18.52
N ALA A 27 4.37 16.37 18.29
CA ALA A 27 4.97 15.29 17.56
C ALA A 27 4.83 14.00 18.39
N VAL A 28 4.43 12.93 17.75
CA VAL A 28 4.26 11.61 18.38
C VAL A 28 5.11 10.57 17.65
N THR A 29 5.49 9.52 18.36
CA THR A 29 6.10 8.32 17.78
C THR A 29 5.03 7.45 17.10
N ILE A 30 5.43 6.49 16.26
CA ILE A 30 4.48 5.53 15.66
C ILE A 30 3.79 4.65 16.69
N THR A 31 4.46 4.31 17.80
CA THR A 31 3.86 3.55 18.90
C THR A 31 2.76 4.35 19.58
N GLN A 32 3.01 5.63 19.89
CA GLN A 32 1.97 6.52 20.44
C GLN A 32 0.83 6.76 19.45
N LEU A 33 1.14 6.91 18.15
CA LEU A 33 0.11 7.03 17.12
C LEU A 33 -0.78 5.77 17.05
N ARG A 34 -0.17 4.58 17.17
CA ARG A 34 -0.89 3.31 17.21
C ARG A 34 -1.82 3.19 18.43
N GLU A 35 -1.39 3.69 19.58
CA GLU A 35 -2.24 3.75 20.79
C GLU A 35 -3.42 4.72 20.63
N GLN A 36 -3.26 5.79 19.83
CA GLN A 36 -4.31 6.78 19.55
C GLN A 36 -5.24 6.38 18.40
N ALA A 37 -4.79 5.51 17.50
CA ALA A 37 -5.50 5.09 16.30
C ALA A 37 -6.64 4.10 16.61
N GLU A 38 -7.59 4.56 17.40
CA GLU A 38 -8.79 3.82 17.74
C GLU A 38 -9.79 3.80 16.59
N HIS A 39 -10.83 2.96 16.74
CA HIS A 39 -11.95 2.90 15.82
C HIS A 39 -12.61 4.28 15.65
N TRP A 40 -12.72 4.76 14.42
CA TRP A 40 -13.32 6.04 14.07
C TRP A 40 -14.65 5.83 13.35
N GLN A 41 -15.72 6.20 14.06
CA GLN A 41 -17.08 6.21 13.54
C GLN A 41 -17.67 7.62 13.61
N GLN A 42 -18.01 8.20 12.46
CA GLN A 42 -18.65 9.52 12.37
C GLN A 42 -19.42 9.69 11.05
N THR A 43 -20.51 10.44 11.09
CA THR A 43 -21.27 10.81 9.87
C THR A 43 -21.19 12.31 9.62
N TYR A 44 -20.80 12.70 8.41
CA TYR A 44 -20.67 14.09 7.98
C TYR A 44 -21.73 14.43 6.93
N GLN A 45 -22.25 15.67 7.01
CA GLN A 45 -23.12 16.24 5.99
C GLN A 45 -22.36 17.35 5.26
N ALA A 46 -21.98 17.10 4.00
CA ALA A 46 -21.15 18.03 3.23
C ALA A 46 -21.57 18.06 1.76
N HIS A 47 -21.86 19.27 1.25
CA HIS A 47 -22.24 19.51 -0.14
C HIS A 47 -23.42 18.64 -0.61
N GLY A 48 -24.48 18.54 0.21
CA GLY A 48 -25.70 17.79 -0.12
C GLY A 48 -25.52 16.27 -0.10
N ARG A 49 -24.48 15.76 0.58
CA ARG A 49 -24.18 14.33 0.70
C ARG A 49 -23.95 13.96 2.15
N GLU A 50 -24.37 12.75 2.47
CA GLU A 50 -24.00 12.05 3.69
C GLU A 50 -22.73 11.23 3.43
N ILE A 51 -21.69 11.43 4.24
CA ILE A 51 -20.44 10.68 4.19
C ILE A 51 -20.27 9.99 5.55
N LYS A 52 -20.33 8.66 5.55
CA LYS A 52 -20.10 7.83 6.73
C LYS A 52 -18.64 7.40 6.76
N VAL A 53 -17.98 7.69 7.87
CA VAL A 53 -16.67 7.17 8.22
C VAL A 53 -16.91 6.14 9.32
N ASP A 54 -16.47 4.91 9.06
CA ASP A 54 -16.58 3.78 9.98
C ASP A 54 -15.38 2.88 9.68
N ILE A 55 -14.24 3.22 10.28
CA ILE A 55 -12.96 2.61 9.96
C ILE A 55 -12.14 2.36 11.22
N THR A 56 -11.29 1.35 11.17
CA THR A 56 -10.19 1.19 12.13
C THR A 56 -8.89 1.42 11.37
N PRO A 57 -8.18 2.53 11.62
CA PRO A 57 -6.96 2.83 10.88
C PRO A 57 -5.90 1.74 11.08
N HIS A 58 -5.24 1.36 10.01
CA HIS A 58 -4.11 0.45 10.09
C HIS A 58 -2.81 1.22 10.41
N VAL A 59 -2.23 0.97 11.58
CA VAL A 59 -0.89 1.48 11.95
C VAL A 59 0.08 0.30 12.03
N PRO A 60 1.19 0.30 11.28
CA PRO A 60 2.15 -0.79 11.28
C PRO A 60 2.70 -1.11 12.68
N ALA A 61 2.90 -2.40 12.96
CA ALA A 61 3.48 -2.91 14.21
C ALA A 61 5.02 -2.78 14.21
N THR A 62 5.51 -1.55 14.17
CA THR A 62 6.94 -1.18 14.30
C THR A 62 7.12 -0.14 15.40
N ASP A 63 8.37 0.11 15.78
CA ASP A 63 8.74 1.05 16.85
C ASP A 63 9.30 2.38 16.33
N ALA A 64 9.61 2.48 15.03
CA ALA A 64 10.16 3.67 14.40
C ALA A 64 9.71 3.80 12.93
N VAL A 65 9.73 5.04 12.42
CA VAL A 65 9.50 5.37 11.00
C VAL A 65 10.77 5.99 10.44
N PRO A 66 11.66 5.20 9.82
CA PRO A 66 12.91 5.73 9.27
C PRO A 66 12.70 6.44 7.94
N ILE A 67 13.66 7.30 7.59
CA ILE A 67 13.86 7.76 6.21
C ILE A 67 14.98 6.92 5.60
N LEU A 68 14.67 6.25 4.49
CA LEU A 68 15.56 5.30 3.84
C LEU A 68 15.89 5.76 2.43
N ALA A 69 17.16 5.62 2.02
CA ALA A 69 17.50 5.55 0.62
C ALA A 69 17.30 4.11 0.15
N CYS A 70 16.61 3.94 -0.97
CA CYS A 70 16.30 2.63 -1.54
C CYS A 70 16.76 2.54 -2.99
N ARG A 71 16.99 1.32 -3.46
CA ARG A 71 17.19 1.01 -4.88
C ARG A 71 16.31 -0.15 -5.32
N LEU A 72 16.16 -0.31 -6.62
CA LEU A 72 15.57 -1.52 -7.20
C LEU A 72 16.48 -2.72 -6.91
N MET A 73 15.88 -3.76 -6.36
CA MET A 73 16.55 -5.03 -6.14
C MET A 73 16.76 -5.73 -7.48
N ASN A 74 17.88 -6.48 -7.59
CA ASN A 74 18.09 -7.43 -8.67
C ASN A 74 17.95 -8.87 -8.11
N PRO A 75 16.71 -9.38 -7.97
CA PRO A 75 16.49 -10.70 -7.39
C PRO A 75 17.17 -11.79 -8.23
N GLN A 76 17.76 -12.78 -7.55
CA GLN A 76 18.38 -13.96 -8.17
C GLN A 76 17.61 -15.20 -7.70
N PRO A 77 16.48 -15.55 -8.33
CA PRO A 77 15.67 -16.68 -7.92
C PRO A 77 16.43 -17.99 -8.11
N LEU A 78 16.29 -18.90 -7.15
CA LEU A 78 16.80 -20.26 -7.26
C LEU A 78 15.90 -21.08 -8.20
N PRO A 79 16.48 -21.96 -9.04
CA PRO A 79 15.72 -22.93 -9.83
C PRO A 79 14.78 -23.72 -8.92
N ASP A 80 13.61 -24.09 -9.44
CA ASP A 80 12.65 -24.85 -8.63
C ASP A 80 13.19 -26.25 -8.29
N PRO A 81 13.45 -26.54 -7.00
CA PRO A 81 13.93 -27.86 -6.59
C PRO A 81 12.87 -28.96 -6.79
N GLU A 82 11.59 -28.62 -6.86
CA GLU A 82 10.47 -29.57 -6.90
C GLU A 82 9.79 -29.66 -8.28
N GLY A 83 10.16 -28.78 -9.22
CA GLY A 83 9.58 -28.75 -10.59
C GLY A 83 8.09 -28.37 -10.64
N ILE A 84 7.60 -27.64 -9.66
CA ILE A 84 6.25 -27.08 -9.52
C ILE A 84 6.04 -25.84 -10.41
N TYR A 85 7.04 -24.96 -10.51
CA TYR A 85 6.98 -23.68 -11.21
C TYR A 85 8.15 -23.47 -12.18
N THR A 86 7.91 -22.61 -13.16
CA THR A 86 8.94 -22.02 -14.01
C THR A 86 9.21 -20.58 -13.60
N ILE A 87 10.41 -20.10 -13.91
CA ILE A 87 10.81 -18.72 -13.64
C ILE A 87 10.69 -17.93 -14.94
N TYR A 88 9.84 -16.89 -14.91
CA TYR A 88 9.77 -15.89 -15.96
C TYR A 88 10.44 -14.60 -15.47
N GLN A 89 11.50 -14.16 -16.15
CA GLN A 89 12.20 -12.94 -15.80
C GLN A 89 12.36 -12.03 -17.03
N ARG A 90 12.03 -10.75 -16.86
CA ARG A 90 12.20 -9.70 -17.86
C ARG A 90 12.95 -8.54 -17.24
N GLU A 91 14.28 -8.62 -17.33
CA GLU A 91 15.22 -7.71 -16.64
C GLU A 91 14.96 -6.23 -16.93
N LYS A 92 14.72 -5.87 -18.20
CA LYS A 92 14.48 -4.48 -18.62
C LYS A 92 13.34 -3.80 -17.86
N ASP A 93 12.33 -4.58 -17.47
CA ASP A 93 11.12 -4.07 -16.84
C ASP A 93 11.02 -4.51 -15.36
N TYR A 94 12.10 -5.06 -14.78
CA TYR A 94 12.13 -5.53 -13.39
C TYR A 94 10.98 -6.47 -13.04
N ILE A 95 10.58 -7.30 -14.01
CA ILE A 95 9.53 -8.29 -13.83
C ILE A 95 10.17 -9.64 -13.53
N LEU A 96 9.77 -10.21 -12.40
CA LEU A 96 10.03 -11.60 -12.04
C LEU A 96 8.69 -12.25 -11.67
N ALA A 97 8.42 -13.42 -12.24
CA ALA A 97 7.25 -14.22 -11.91
C ALA A 97 7.61 -15.70 -11.73
N LEU A 98 6.91 -16.36 -10.81
CA LEU A 98 6.93 -17.80 -10.60
C LEU A 98 5.61 -18.37 -11.12
N GLU A 99 5.64 -19.16 -12.18
CA GLU A 99 4.44 -19.70 -12.83
C GLU A 99 4.35 -21.21 -12.61
N ALA A 100 3.38 -21.64 -11.80
CA ALA A 100 3.08 -23.07 -11.67
C ALA A 100 2.41 -23.59 -12.93
N ASP A 101 2.67 -24.86 -13.27
CA ASP A 101 2.23 -25.57 -14.50
C ASP A 101 2.89 -25.12 -15.82
N GLY A 102 3.69 -24.05 -15.80
CA GLY A 102 4.41 -23.54 -16.98
C GLY A 102 3.51 -22.87 -18.02
N GLU A 103 2.21 -22.72 -17.74
CA GLU A 103 1.28 -21.89 -18.49
C GLU A 103 0.90 -20.66 -17.66
N ALA A 104 0.74 -19.52 -18.33
CA ALA A 104 0.20 -18.34 -17.68
C ALA A 104 -1.23 -18.63 -17.19
N VAL A 105 -1.49 -18.46 -15.89
CA VAL A 105 -2.84 -18.58 -15.28
C VAL A 105 -3.84 -17.59 -15.88
N THR A 106 -3.33 -16.47 -16.39
CA THR A 106 -4.10 -15.50 -17.17
C THR A 106 -4.57 -16.05 -18.52
N GLY A 107 -4.00 -17.16 -18.99
CA GLY A 107 -4.38 -17.89 -20.19
C GLY A 107 -4.26 -17.07 -21.49
N LYS A 108 -4.92 -17.55 -22.56
CA LYS A 108 -5.08 -16.82 -23.84
C LYS A 108 -6.38 -16.02 -23.94
N ARG A 109 -7.25 -16.13 -22.93
CA ARG A 109 -8.56 -15.47 -22.88
C ARG A 109 -8.39 -14.11 -22.20
N GLY A 110 -9.19 -13.11 -22.61
CA GLY A 110 -9.28 -11.88 -21.84
C GLY A 110 -9.97 -12.13 -20.51
N TYR A 111 -9.91 -11.18 -19.59
CA TYR A 111 -10.63 -11.21 -18.32
C TYR A 111 -11.10 -9.82 -17.91
N VAL A 112 -12.11 -9.77 -17.05
CA VAL A 112 -12.62 -8.55 -16.42
C VAL A 112 -12.54 -8.74 -14.91
N TYR A 113 -12.08 -7.70 -14.20
CA TYR A 113 -11.96 -7.73 -12.76
C TYR A 113 -13.20 -7.15 -12.08
N GLN A 114 -13.63 -7.80 -11.01
CA GLN A 114 -14.38 -7.17 -9.93
C GLN A 114 -13.41 -6.99 -8.76
N THR A 115 -13.08 -5.73 -8.44
CA THR A 115 -12.02 -5.40 -7.49
C THR A 115 -12.59 -4.79 -6.23
N ALA A 116 -12.21 -5.36 -5.09
CA ALA A 116 -12.32 -4.74 -3.77
C ALA A 116 -10.93 -4.24 -3.34
N ARG A 117 -10.86 -3.02 -2.83
CA ARG A 117 -9.65 -2.42 -2.24
C ARG A 117 -9.93 -2.02 -0.80
N TYR A 118 -8.90 -1.93 0.04
CA TYR A 118 -8.99 -1.29 1.36
C TYR A 118 -10.17 -1.83 2.19
N SER A 119 -10.31 -3.15 2.19
CA SER A 119 -11.46 -3.86 2.77
C SER A 119 -10.96 -4.79 3.88
N HIS A 120 -11.76 -4.95 4.94
CA HIS A 120 -11.52 -5.99 5.93
C HIS A 120 -11.81 -7.35 5.30
N PHE A 121 -10.79 -7.94 4.67
CA PHE A 121 -10.90 -9.25 4.03
C PHE A 121 -10.95 -10.36 5.08
N GLU A 122 -11.93 -11.25 4.94
CA GLU A 122 -12.06 -12.45 5.78
C GLU A 122 -11.06 -13.52 5.30
N TYR A 123 -9.94 -13.67 6.01
CA TYR A 123 -8.87 -14.58 5.58
C TYR A 123 -9.27 -16.06 5.49
N ASP A 124 -10.24 -16.50 6.31
CA ASP A 124 -10.70 -17.88 6.32
C ASP A 124 -11.87 -18.13 5.34
N LYS A 125 -12.23 -17.13 4.53
CA LYS A 125 -13.27 -17.23 3.49
C LYS A 125 -12.68 -17.72 2.18
N ARG A 126 -13.48 -18.49 1.45
CA ARG A 126 -13.25 -18.83 0.04
C ARG A 126 -13.86 -17.74 -0.84
N PHE A 127 -13.01 -17.10 -1.65
CA PHE A 127 -13.45 -16.05 -2.57
C PHE A 127 -13.60 -16.57 -4.00
N LEU A 128 -12.97 -17.69 -4.36
CA LEU A 128 -13.06 -18.28 -5.69
C LEU A 128 -13.92 -19.55 -5.63
N PRO A 129 -15.16 -19.57 -6.16
CA PRO A 129 -16.04 -20.74 -6.07
C PRO A 129 -15.43 -22.03 -6.62
N ALA A 130 -14.61 -21.91 -7.67
CA ALA A 130 -13.95 -23.03 -8.34
C ALA A 130 -12.70 -23.56 -7.59
N SER A 131 -12.24 -22.88 -6.54
CA SER A 131 -11.04 -23.24 -5.79
C SER A 131 -11.39 -23.57 -4.34
N PRO A 132 -10.83 -24.65 -3.76
CA PRO A 132 -11.06 -24.97 -2.36
C PRO A 132 -10.32 -24.03 -1.40
N LEU A 133 -9.42 -23.19 -1.91
CA LEU A 133 -8.53 -22.37 -1.10
C LEU A 133 -9.26 -21.17 -0.48
N THR A 134 -9.00 -20.97 0.81
CA THR A 134 -9.26 -19.73 1.54
C THR A 134 -8.23 -18.66 1.17
N LEU A 135 -8.53 -17.40 1.47
CA LEU A 135 -7.57 -16.31 1.28
C LEU A 135 -6.27 -16.55 2.07
N ARG A 136 -6.34 -17.12 3.27
CA ARG A 136 -5.17 -17.50 4.08
C ARG A 136 -4.30 -18.54 3.38
N GLU A 137 -4.91 -19.58 2.82
CA GLU A 137 -4.19 -20.63 2.10
C GLU A 137 -3.56 -20.09 0.81
N MET A 138 -4.24 -19.17 0.11
CA MET A 138 -3.69 -18.47 -1.05
C MET A 138 -2.46 -17.62 -0.70
N GLU A 139 -2.51 -16.88 0.41
CA GLU A 139 -1.35 -16.14 0.92
C GLU A 139 -0.19 -17.07 1.27
N GLN A 140 -0.47 -18.17 1.98
CA GLN A 140 0.54 -19.16 2.36
C GLN A 140 1.18 -19.83 1.14
N LEU A 141 0.39 -20.14 0.10
CA LEU A 141 0.86 -20.65 -1.17
C LEU A 141 1.88 -19.70 -1.80
N MET A 142 1.53 -18.41 -1.89
CA MET A 142 2.42 -17.37 -2.41
C MET A 142 3.72 -17.27 -1.60
N LEU A 143 3.63 -17.11 -0.27
CA LEU A 143 4.81 -16.96 0.59
C LEU A 143 5.72 -18.19 0.52
N SER A 144 5.14 -19.40 0.40
CA SER A 144 5.91 -20.64 0.29
C SER A 144 6.63 -20.75 -1.05
N ALA A 145 6.00 -20.36 -2.15
CA ALA A 145 6.63 -20.35 -3.46
C ALA A 145 7.76 -19.31 -3.54
N LEU A 146 7.60 -18.11 -2.96
CA LEU A 146 8.69 -17.13 -2.86
C LEU A 146 9.89 -17.70 -2.08
N LYS A 147 9.65 -18.30 -0.91
CA LYS A 147 10.70 -18.94 -0.11
C LYS A 147 11.40 -20.08 -0.86
N ARG A 148 10.64 -20.92 -1.58
CA ARG A 148 11.19 -22.02 -2.39
C ARG A 148 12.11 -21.48 -3.49
N ALA A 149 11.74 -20.35 -4.10
CA ALA A 149 12.57 -19.66 -5.08
C ALA A 149 13.74 -18.88 -4.47
N GLY A 150 13.98 -18.95 -3.15
CA GLY A 150 15.04 -18.19 -2.48
C GLY A 150 14.79 -16.68 -2.47
N LEU A 151 13.56 -16.24 -2.72
CA LEU A 151 13.17 -14.83 -2.68
C LEU A 151 12.76 -14.43 -1.26
N ASP A 152 13.02 -13.16 -0.93
CA ASP A 152 12.68 -12.62 0.37
C ASP A 152 11.17 -12.38 0.50
N ALA A 153 10.47 -13.35 1.08
CA ALA A 153 9.05 -13.27 1.36
C ALA A 153 8.69 -12.21 2.42
N SER A 154 9.67 -11.72 3.20
CA SER A 154 9.42 -10.63 4.17
C SER A 154 9.14 -9.30 3.48
N LYS A 155 9.43 -9.19 2.17
CA LYS A 155 9.03 -8.05 1.36
C LYS A 155 7.52 -7.97 1.13
N VAL A 156 6.74 -9.04 1.40
CA VAL A 156 5.28 -9.00 1.31
C VAL A 156 4.70 -8.48 2.62
N TYR A 157 3.95 -7.37 2.56
CA TYR A 157 3.25 -6.85 3.73
C TYR A 157 1.92 -7.59 3.95
N THR A 158 1.96 -8.68 4.71
CA THR A 158 0.77 -9.51 4.99
C THR A 158 -0.23 -8.95 6.00
N PRO A 159 0.10 -8.01 6.93
CA PRO A 159 -0.90 -7.48 7.86
C PRO A 159 -2.06 -6.74 7.17
N LEU A 160 -1.85 -6.22 5.95
CA LEU A 160 -2.87 -5.51 5.18
C LEU A 160 -2.75 -5.84 3.69
N LEU A 161 -3.71 -6.61 3.17
CA LEU A 161 -3.84 -6.85 1.74
C LEU A 161 -4.27 -5.55 1.05
N TYR A 162 -3.56 -5.15 -0.01
CA TYR A 162 -3.87 -3.93 -0.74
C TYR A 162 -5.18 -4.06 -1.53
N SER A 163 -5.32 -5.16 -2.28
CA SER A 163 -6.56 -5.44 -2.99
C SER A 163 -6.78 -6.93 -3.28
N LEU A 164 -8.04 -7.27 -3.48
CA LEU A 164 -8.48 -8.56 -3.99
C LEU A 164 -9.35 -8.30 -5.22
N SER A 165 -9.01 -8.94 -6.34
CA SER A 165 -9.83 -8.89 -7.56
C SER A 165 -10.24 -10.27 -8.02
N GLU A 166 -11.54 -10.48 -8.15
CA GLU A 166 -12.11 -11.66 -8.79
C GLU A 166 -12.08 -11.46 -10.31
N ALA A 167 -11.38 -12.35 -11.02
CA ALA A 167 -11.22 -12.29 -12.46
C ALA A 167 -12.20 -13.23 -13.16
N VAL A 168 -13.13 -12.67 -13.92
CA VAL A 168 -14.07 -13.41 -14.76
C VAL A 168 -13.52 -13.47 -16.18
N TYR A 169 -13.35 -14.67 -16.73
CA TYR A 169 -12.84 -14.82 -18.09
C TYR A 169 -13.86 -14.35 -19.13
N LYS A 170 -13.33 -13.74 -20.19
CA LYS A 170 -14.07 -13.20 -21.34
C LYS A 170 -13.72 -13.98 -22.60
N ASN A 171 -14.75 -14.44 -23.29
CA ASN A 171 -14.65 -15.11 -24.58
C ASN A 171 -14.41 -14.11 -25.73
N LYS A 172 -13.97 -14.63 -26.88
CA LYS A 172 -13.70 -13.82 -28.08
C LYS A 172 -14.94 -13.12 -28.62
N ASP A 173 -16.12 -13.70 -28.41
CA ASP A 173 -17.42 -13.13 -28.79
C ASP A 173 -17.92 -12.04 -27.81
N GLY A 174 -17.17 -11.79 -26.73
CA GLY A 174 -17.52 -10.80 -25.72
C GLY A 174 -18.35 -11.34 -24.56
N SER A 175 -18.83 -12.59 -24.63
CA SER A 175 -19.49 -13.25 -23.49
C SER A 175 -18.51 -13.49 -22.35
N GLN A 176 -19.03 -13.58 -21.12
CA GLN A 176 -18.26 -13.79 -19.91
C GLN A 176 -18.68 -15.10 -19.24
N ASP A 177 -17.75 -15.74 -18.56
CA ASP A 177 -18.06 -16.86 -17.69
C ASP A 177 -18.99 -16.39 -16.55
N LYS A 178 -19.80 -17.30 -15.99
CA LYS A 178 -20.76 -16.92 -14.95
C LYS A 178 -20.11 -16.65 -13.60
N GLU A 179 -18.98 -17.29 -13.36
CA GLU A 179 -18.25 -17.25 -12.10
C GLU A 179 -16.79 -16.83 -12.38
N PRO A 180 -16.11 -16.20 -11.41
CA PRO A 180 -14.69 -15.93 -11.54
C PRO A 180 -13.91 -17.24 -11.67
N GLY A 181 -12.88 -17.21 -12.52
CA GLY A 181 -11.98 -18.35 -12.74
C GLY A 181 -10.64 -18.20 -12.03
N MET A 182 -10.33 -17.02 -11.51
CA MET A 182 -9.06 -16.69 -10.88
C MET A 182 -9.24 -15.52 -9.91
N ILE A 183 -8.38 -15.45 -8.90
CA ILE A 183 -8.23 -14.27 -8.04
C ILE A 183 -6.87 -13.63 -8.28
N ASN A 184 -6.84 -12.30 -8.26
CA ASN A 184 -5.62 -11.50 -8.12
C ASN A 184 -5.57 -10.92 -6.71
N LEU A 185 -4.54 -11.30 -5.96
CA LEU A 185 -4.20 -10.70 -4.67
C LEU A 185 -3.05 -9.73 -4.88
N GLU A 186 -3.19 -8.48 -4.43
CA GLU A 186 -2.12 -7.49 -4.47
C GLU A 186 -1.74 -7.07 -3.05
N TYR A 187 -0.45 -6.99 -2.80
CA TYR A 187 0.14 -6.66 -1.51
C TYR A 187 1.02 -5.41 -1.62
N TYR A 188 1.10 -4.67 -0.52
CA TYR A 188 2.16 -3.69 -0.37
C TYR A 188 3.51 -4.39 -0.24
N GLN A 189 4.56 -3.73 -0.73
CA GLN A 189 5.90 -4.07 -0.28
C GLN A 189 6.09 -3.65 1.18
N ALA A 190 6.69 -4.50 2.00
CA ALA A 190 7.20 -4.18 3.32
C ALA A 190 8.69 -3.79 3.26
N ILE A 191 9.05 -2.70 3.94
CA ILE A 191 10.44 -2.36 4.28
C ILE A 191 10.48 -2.07 5.77
N ARG A 192 11.28 -2.84 6.53
CA ARG A 192 11.37 -2.74 8.00
C ARG A 192 10.01 -2.77 8.71
N GLY A 193 9.09 -3.60 8.22
CA GLY A 193 7.74 -3.76 8.78
C GLY A 193 6.77 -2.62 8.46
N ILE A 194 7.11 -1.70 7.54
CA ILE A 194 6.25 -0.60 7.09
C ILE A 194 5.79 -0.88 5.65
N PRO A 195 4.48 -0.79 5.35
CA PRO A 195 3.98 -0.91 3.99
C PRO A 195 4.37 0.33 3.18
N LEU A 196 4.92 0.11 1.99
CA LEU A 196 5.22 1.19 1.07
C LEU A 196 3.93 1.64 0.37
N VAL A 197 3.38 2.77 0.83
CA VAL A 197 2.17 3.38 0.29
C VAL A 197 2.55 4.57 -0.58
N GLY A 198 2.01 4.66 -1.79
CA GLY A 198 2.24 5.81 -2.65
C GLY A 198 1.60 5.70 -4.02
N ASP A 199 1.46 6.84 -4.68
CA ASP A 199 1.10 6.93 -6.09
C ASP A 199 2.39 7.11 -6.90
N PHE A 200 3.09 6.00 -7.13
CA PHE A 200 4.43 6.02 -7.71
C PHE A 200 4.45 6.63 -9.12
N TYR A 201 3.35 6.56 -9.86
CA TYR A 201 3.23 7.22 -11.17
C TYR A 201 3.34 8.74 -11.07
N LYS A 202 2.83 9.34 -9.99
CA LYS A 202 2.90 10.79 -9.78
C LYS A 202 4.32 11.29 -9.53
N ALA A 203 5.23 10.43 -9.03
CA ALA A 203 6.63 10.80 -8.83
C ALA A 203 7.35 11.13 -10.15
N TYR A 204 6.87 10.60 -11.28
CA TYR A 204 7.50 10.77 -12.60
C TYR A 204 6.82 11.86 -13.47
N GLY A 205 5.83 12.58 -12.93
CA GLY A 205 5.15 13.70 -13.60
C GLY A 205 4.21 13.28 -14.76
N SER A 206 3.54 14.26 -15.38
CA SER A 206 2.50 14.03 -16.40
C SER A 206 3.02 13.74 -17.82
N LYS A 207 4.34 13.61 -18.00
CA LYS A 207 4.99 13.46 -19.32
C LYS A 207 5.75 12.15 -19.45
N ILE A 208 5.10 11.06 -19.08
CA ILE A 208 5.64 9.72 -19.25
C ILE A 208 5.23 9.24 -20.66
N PRO A 209 6.17 8.85 -21.54
CA PRO A 209 5.83 8.20 -22.81
C PRO A 209 4.93 6.99 -22.56
N ARG A 210 4.02 6.68 -23.48
CA ARG A 210 3.08 5.54 -23.36
C ARG A 210 3.79 4.21 -23.07
N ASP A 211 5.03 4.08 -23.54
CA ASP A 211 5.83 2.84 -23.45
C ASP A 211 6.83 2.85 -22.29
N PHE A 212 6.82 3.88 -21.43
CA PHE A 212 7.71 3.96 -20.28
C PHE A 212 7.09 3.19 -19.12
N TYR A 213 7.70 2.05 -18.79
CA TYR A 213 7.36 1.28 -17.61
C TYR A 213 7.78 2.06 -16.36
N VAL A 214 6.81 2.45 -15.55
CA VAL A 214 7.07 2.99 -14.22
C VAL A 214 7.32 1.80 -13.29
N PRO A 215 8.53 1.65 -12.71
CA PRO A 215 8.77 0.61 -11.73
C PRO A 215 7.94 0.92 -10.48
N PHE A 216 6.78 0.28 -10.40
CA PHE A 216 5.93 0.27 -9.22
C PHE A 216 6.25 -1.01 -8.47
N PRO A 217 6.66 -0.96 -7.20
CA PRO A 217 6.88 -2.17 -6.41
C PRO A 217 5.54 -2.89 -6.21
N THR A 218 5.33 -3.95 -6.98
CA THR A 218 4.10 -4.76 -6.93
C THR A 218 4.44 -6.19 -6.54
N LEU A 219 3.82 -6.64 -5.46
CA LEU A 219 3.81 -8.05 -5.06
C LEU A 219 2.39 -8.55 -5.22
N ASN A 220 2.21 -9.55 -6.07
CA ASN A 220 0.88 -10.03 -6.37
C ASN A 220 0.86 -11.51 -6.68
N ALA A 221 -0.32 -12.12 -6.56
CA ALA A 221 -0.56 -13.50 -6.88
C ALA A 221 -1.84 -13.66 -7.68
N TYR A 222 -1.72 -14.23 -8.87
CA TYR A 222 -2.82 -14.72 -9.69
C TYR A 222 -3.03 -16.19 -9.36
N ILE A 223 -4.15 -16.55 -8.75
CA ILE A 223 -4.39 -17.91 -8.24
C ILE A 223 -5.72 -18.43 -8.79
N GLN A 224 -5.66 -19.58 -9.46
CA GLN A 224 -6.83 -20.37 -9.84
C GLN A 224 -6.96 -21.61 -8.94
N SER A 225 -5.85 -22.32 -8.68
CA SER A 225 -5.77 -23.45 -7.75
C SER A 225 -4.38 -23.53 -7.10
N ASP A 226 -4.18 -24.50 -6.22
CA ASP A 226 -2.88 -24.82 -5.61
C ASP A 226 -1.81 -25.27 -6.62
N SER A 227 -2.23 -25.78 -7.77
CA SER A 227 -1.35 -26.20 -8.87
C SER A 227 -1.33 -25.23 -10.06
N LYS A 228 -2.15 -24.17 -10.05
CA LYS A 228 -2.28 -23.21 -11.15
C LYS A 228 -2.31 -21.79 -10.60
N TYR A 229 -1.12 -21.22 -10.48
CA TYR A 229 -0.87 -19.88 -9.94
C TYR A 229 0.30 -19.18 -10.65
N SER A 230 0.32 -17.86 -10.61
CA SER A 230 1.45 -17.01 -11.02
C SER A 230 1.71 -15.98 -9.93
N ILE A 231 2.94 -15.92 -9.43
CA ILE A 231 3.33 -15.01 -8.35
C ILE A 231 4.30 -13.98 -8.90
N GLY A 232 3.91 -12.71 -8.84
CA GLY A 232 4.70 -11.57 -9.27
C GLY A 232 5.55 -10.99 -8.14
N TYR A 233 6.81 -10.72 -8.47
CA TYR A 233 7.82 -10.08 -7.61
C TYR A 233 8.44 -8.89 -8.36
N HIS A 234 7.62 -7.88 -8.62
CA HIS A 234 7.92 -6.81 -9.58
C HIS A 234 8.53 -5.58 -8.91
N SER A 235 9.63 -5.04 -9.49
CA SER A 235 10.25 -3.77 -9.09
C SER A 235 10.45 -3.60 -7.58
N VAL A 236 10.73 -4.70 -6.87
CA VAL A 236 10.87 -4.70 -5.41
C VAL A 236 12.09 -3.89 -5.00
N LEU A 237 11.95 -3.08 -3.94
CA LEU A 237 13.01 -2.24 -3.43
C LEU A 237 13.81 -2.92 -2.31
N GLU A 238 15.06 -2.52 -2.16
CA GLU A 238 15.86 -2.78 -0.95
C GLU A 238 16.38 -1.45 -0.39
N ASP A 239 16.40 -1.33 0.94
CA ASP A 239 17.03 -0.21 1.60
C ASP A 239 18.56 -0.37 1.56
N ILE A 240 19.25 0.72 1.24
CA ILE A 240 20.71 0.75 1.10
C ILE A 240 21.38 1.67 2.12
N GLU A 241 20.63 2.64 2.63
CA GLU A 241 21.12 3.62 3.59
C GLU A 241 19.97 4.12 4.46
N GLU A 242 20.23 4.27 5.75
CA GLU A 242 19.34 4.97 6.67
C GLU A 242 19.76 6.44 6.75
N LEU A 243 18.87 7.32 6.33
CA LEU A 243 19.08 8.78 6.35
C LEU A 243 18.57 9.40 7.66
N ALA A 244 17.57 8.79 8.28
CA ALA A 244 17.08 9.10 9.62
C ALA A 244 16.48 7.85 10.27
N ALA A 245 16.79 7.62 11.55
CA ALA A 245 16.33 6.43 12.27
C ALA A 245 14.83 6.44 12.59
N ASP A 246 14.31 7.62 12.95
CA ASP A 246 12.90 7.82 13.27
C ASP A 246 12.49 9.26 12.96
N VAL A 247 11.24 9.46 12.57
CA VAL A 247 10.70 10.78 12.27
C VAL A 247 9.49 11.11 13.13
N PRO A 248 9.38 12.36 13.61
CA PRO A 248 8.21 12.79 14.36
C PRO A 248 6.96 12.75 13.46
N LEU A 249 5.90 12.12 13.95
CA LEU A 249 4.59 12.06 13.29
C LEU A 249 3.62 13.06 13.91
N VAL A 250 2.53 13.37 13.21
CA VAL A 250 1.40 14.10 13.81
C VAL A 250 0.48 13.13 14.56
N ASP A 251 -0.17 13.62 15.60
CA ASP A 251 -1.18 12.86 16.35
C ASP A 251 -2.41 12.49 15.49
N PHE A 252 -3.17 11.48 15.96
CA PHE A 252 -4.31 10.96 15.21
C PHE A 252 -5.45 11.99 15.08
N ASP A 253 -5.65 12.85 16.07
CA ASP A 253 -6.65 13.94 16.01
C ASP A 253 -6.35 14.92 14.89
N THR A 254 -5.08 15.27 14.68
CA THR A 254 -4.62 16.11 13.57
C THR A 254 -4.90 15.44 12.22
N ILE A 255 -4.70 14.12 12.12
CA ILE A 255 -5.01 13.36 10.90
C ILE A 255 -6.53 13.40 10.63
N LYS A 256 -7.36 13.11 11.64
CA LYS A 256 -8.83 13.18 11.52
C LYS A 256 -9.27 14.56 11.06
N GLN A 257 -8.82 15.63 11.71
CA GLN A 257 -9.17 17.01 11.35
C GLN A 257 -8.78 17.35 9.90
N ALA A 258 -7.65 16.86 9.41
CA ALA A 258 -7.26 17.05 8.02
C ALA A 258 -8.22 16.33 7.05
N VAL A 259 -8.58 15.08 7.33
CA VAL A 259 -9.55 14.31 6.53
C VAL A 259 -10.94 14.95 6.58
N GLU A 260 -11.39 15.38 7.76
CA GLU A 260 -12.65 16.10 7.95
C GLU A 260 -12.71 17.40 7.13
N ALA A 261 -11.62 18.17 7.12
CA ALA A 261 -11.55 19.39 6.31
C ALA A 261 -11.69 19.11 4.81
N GLU A 262 -11.12 18.00 4.32
CA GLU A 262 -11.25 17.57 2.94
C GLU A 262 -12.68 17.06 2.61
N ILE A 263 -13.34 16.40 3.56
CA ILE A 263 -14.76 16.00 3.47
C ILE A 263 -15.65 17.25 3.38
N MET A 264 -15.47 18.19 4.31
CA MET A 264 -16.27 19.41 4.40
C MET A 264 -16.07 20.35 3.21
N ALA A 265 -14.88 20.34 2.60
CA ALA A 265 -14.61 21.04 1.34
C ALA A 265 -15.10 20.28 0.09
N GLY A 266 -15.69 19.10 0.28
CA GLY A 266 -16.30 18.28 -0.77
C GLY A 266 -15.34 17.52 -1.67
N ARG A 267 -14.03 17.52 -1.34
CA ARG A 267 -12.96 16.85 -2.09
C ARG A 267 -12.87 15.37 -1.78
N LEU A 268 -13.16 14.97 -0.55
CA LEU A 268 -13.34 13.57 -0.17
C LEU A 268 -14.82 13.19 -0.14
N ARG A 269 -15.11 11.96 -0.57
CA ARG A 269 -16.48 11.42 -0.68
C ARG A 269 -16.65 10.08 0.05
N GLN A 270 -15.53 9.41 0.32
CA GLN A 270 -15.45 8.11 0.96
C GLN A 270 -14.12 8.05 1.71
N VAL A 271 -14.10 7.32 2.82
CA VAL A 271 -12.91 7.05 3.62
C VAL A 271 -12.88 5.54 3.84
N PHE A 272 -11.73 4.93 3.58
CA PHE A 272 -11.50 3.50 3.72
C PHE A 272 -10.28 3.27 4.63
N ALA A 273 -10.25 2.11 5.28
CA ALA A 273 -9.14 1.67 6.13
C ALA A 273 -8.04 0.99 5.32
#